data_AF-A0A2E2Y7C8-F1
#
_entry.id   AF-A0A2E2Y7C8-F1
#
_cell.length_a   1.000
_cell.length_b   1.000
_cell.length_c   1.000
_cell.angle_alpha   90.00
_cell.angle_beta   90.00
_cell.angle_gamma   90.00
#
_symmetry.space_group_name_H-M   'P 1'
#
loop_
_entity.id
_entity.type
_entity.pdbx_description
1 polymer ?
#
loop_
_entity_poly.entity_id
_entity_poly.type
_entity_poly.pdbx_seq_one_letter_code
_entity_poly.pdbx_strand_id
1 'polypeptide(L)'
;MSLGIRLGLSNRCLSNTIKASTTKSFYGYINSLRVDKVKELINKDGDKYTLFALAERSGFNSKSSFHSIFKELTGMTPNEYKRLN
;
A
#
# COMPACT_ATOMS: atom_id res chain seq x y z
N MET A 1 20.45 26.30 -39.91
CA MET A 1 20.34 27.21 -38.75
C MET A 1 19.34 26.60 -37.78
N SER A 2 19.86 25.93 -36.77
CA SER A 2 19.18 25.02 -35.86
C SER A 2 18.50 25.82 -34.73
N LEU A 3 17.17 25.80 -34.68
CA LEU A 3 16.39 26.32 -33.55
C LEU A 3 16.45 25.35 -32.36
N GLY A 4 17.65 25.20 -31.81
CA GLY A 4 17.81 24.84 -30.39
C GLY A 4 17.60 26.11 -29.55
N ILE A 5 17.26 25.93 -28.28
CA ILE A 5 17.01 26.96 -27.25
C ILE A 5 15.50 27.30 -27.08
N ARG A 6 14.78 26.46 -26.32
CA ARG A 6 13.90 26.93 -25.22
C ARG A 6 13.16 25.83 -24.43
N LEU A 7 13.70 24.62 -24.27
CA LEU A 7 13.15 23.66 -23.29
C LEU A 7 14.26 22.93 -22.52
N GLY A 8 15.23 23.70 -22.03
CA GLY A 8 16.10 23.25 -20.95
C GLY A 8 15.48 23.67 -19.63
N LEU A 9 15.12 22.70 -18.79
CA LEU A 9 14.78 22.85 -17.36
C LEU A 9 13.33 23.28 -17.04
N SER A 10 12.38 22.32 -17.02
CA SER A 10 11.42 22.24 -15.89
C SER A 10 10.56 20.97 -15.80
N ASN A 11 10.72 19.96 -16.67
CA ASN A 11 9.97 18.70 -16.49
C ASN A 11 10.40 17.86 -15.27
N ARG A 12 11.58 18.14 -14.71
CA ARG A 12 12.10 17.42 -13.53
C ARG A 12 11.62 18.00 -12.20
N CYS A 13 11.20 19.26 -12.14
CA CYS A 13 10.81 19.90 -10.87
C CYS A 13 9.32 19.69 -10.53
N LEU A 14 8.42 19.73 -11.53
CA LEU A 14 6.99 19.47 -11.29
C LEU A 14 6.71 18.02 -10.84
N SER A 15 7.45 17.06 -11.41
CA SER A 15 7.38 15.66 -11.01
C SER A 15 7.87 15.42 -9.57
N ASN A 16 8.71 16.30 -9.02
CA ASN A 16 9.29 16.12 -7.69
C ASN A 16 8.47 16.82 -6.60
N THR A 17 7.86 17.97 -6.90
CA THR A 17 7.06 18.73 -5.92
C THR A 17 5.66 18.12 -5.71
N ILE A 18 5.04 17.55 -6.76
CA ILE A 18 3.74 16.86 -6.62
C ILE A 18 3.92 15.46 -5.99
N LYS A 19 5.06 14.81 -6.20
CA LYS A 19 5.31 13.47 -5.62
C LYS A 19 5.57 13.49 -4.12
N ALA A 20 6.02 14.60 -3.53
CA ALA A 20 6.43 14.60 -2.13
C ALA A 20 5.25 14.63 -1.14
N SER A 21 4.17 15.37 -1.44
CA SER A 21 3.01 15.53 -0.57
C SER A 21 1.86 14.57 -0.90
N THR A 22 1.61 14.29 -2.17
CA THR A 22 0.44 13.49 -2.59
C THR A 22 0.72 11.99 -2.57
N THR A 23 1.92 11.53 -2.95
CA THR A 23 2.17 10.09 -3.11
C THR A 23 2.14 9.34 -1.78
N LYS A 24 2.60 9.95 -0.68
CA LYS A 24 2.49 9.35 0.66
C LYS A 24 1.03 9.15 1.09
N SER A 25 0.17 10.14 0.84
CA SER A 25 -1.26 10.03 1.16
C SER A 25 -1.97 9.02 0.26
N PHE A 26 -1.64 8.98 -1.04
CA PHE A 26 -2.21 8.00 -1.97
C PHE A 26 -1.81 6.55 -1.64
N TYR A 27 -0.53 6.30 -1.37
CA TYR A 27 -0.10 4.98 -0.91
C TYR A 27 -0.74 4.60 0.43
N GLY A 28 -0.89 5.55 1.36
CA GLY A 28 -1.60 5.35 2.62
C GLY A 28 -3.07 4.95 2.41
N TYR A 29 -3.77 5.64 1.51
CA TYR A 29 -5.16 5.35 1.15
C TYR A 29 -5.30 3.95 0.51
N ILE A 30 -4.45 3.63 -0.48
CA ILE A 30 -4.43 2.30 -1.09
C ILE A 30 -4.13 1.24 -0.04
N ASN A 31 -3.13 1.44 0.82
CA ASN A 31 -2.79 0.50 1.88
C ASN A 31 -3.94 0.30 2.88
N SER A 32 -4.69 1.36 3.19
CA SER A 32 -5.91 1.28 4.01
C SER A 32 -6.95 0.38 3.36
N LEU A 33 -7.24 0.59 2.07
CA LEU A 33 -8.15 -0.28 1.30
C LEU A 33 -7.68 -1.74 1.26
N ARG A 34 -6.38 -1.97 1.08
CA ARG A 34 -5.80 -3.33 1.09
C ARG A 34 -5.97 -4.01 2.45
N VAL A 35 -5.71 -3.29 3.55
CA VAL A 35 -5.89 -3.83 4.91
C VAL A 35 -7.35 -4.13 5.20
N ASP A 36 -8.26 -3.25 4.79
CA ASP A 36 -9.70 -3.48 4.93
C ASP A 36 -10.13 -4.76 4.20
N LYS A 37 -9.64 -4.96 2.96
CA LYS A 37 -9.89 -6.19 2.21
C LYS A 37 -9.34 -7.44 2.89
N VAL A 38 -8.14 -7.35 3.49
CA VAL A 38 -7.59 -8.47 4.28
C VAL A 38 -8.47 -8.80 5.47
N LYS A 39 -9.02 -7.80 6.19
CA LYS A 39 -9.93 -8.05 7.32
C LYS A 39 -11.19 -8.77 6.87
N GLU A 40 -11.80 -8.33 5.76
CA GLU A 40 -12.96 -8.99 5.16
C GLU A 40 -12.65 -10.45 4.81
N LEU A 41 -11.49 -10.69 4.18
CA LEU A 41 -11.04 -12.03 3.83
C LEU A 41 -10.71 -12.90 5.04
N ILE A 42 -10.17 -12.33 6.13
CA ILE A 42 -9.95 -13.06 7.39
C ILE A 42 -11.28 -13.47 8.00
N ASN A 43 -12.29 -12.59 7.99
CA ASN A 43 -13.61 -12.92 8.52
C ASN A 43 -14.33 -14.00 7.67
N LYS A 44 -14.15 -13.96 6.33
CA LYS A 44 -14.84 -14.88 5.41
C LYS A 44 -14.15 -16.24 5.24
N ASP A 45 -12.83 -16.24 5.08
CA ASP A 45 -12.02 -17.41 4.71
C ASP A 45 -10.74 -17.51 5.55
N GLY A 46 -10.69 -16.87 6.72
CA GLY A 46 -9.51 -16.82 7.58
C GLY A 46 -9.00 -18.20 7.96
N ASP A 47 -9.89 -19.18 8.15
CA ASP A 47 -9.52 -20.56 8.49
C ASP A 47 -8.94 -21.35 7.30
N LYS A 48 -9.37 -21.03 6.08
CA LYS A 48 -8.99 -21.75 4.85
C LYS A 48 -7.66 -21.32 4.25
N TYR A 49 -7.23 -20.08 4.50
CA TYR A 49 -6.03 -19.52 3.89
C TYR A 49 -5.04 -19.00 4.94
N THR A 50 -3.76 -18.98 4.57
CA THR A 50 -2.73 -18.30 5.35
C THR A 50 -2.84 -16.79 5.18
N LEU A 51 -2.48 -16.04 6.22
CA LEU A 51 -2.48 -14.57 6.20
C LEU A 51 -1.68 -14.00 5.03
N PHE A 52 -0.61 -14.67 4.65
CA PHE A 52 0.18 -14.28 3.48
C PHE A 52 -0.59 -14.42 2.17
N ALA A 53 -1.33 -15.53 1.98
CA ALA A 53 -2.16 -15.70 0.80
C ALA A 53 -3.30 -14.65 0.73
N LEU A 54 -3.87 -14.28 1.89
CA LEU A 54 -4.85 -13.20 1.97
C LEU A 54 -4.23 -11.82 1.66
N ALA A 55 -3.01 -11.59 2.13
CA ALA A 55 -2.25 -10.38 1.82
C ALA A 55 -1.87 -10.29 0.34
N GLU A 56 -1.44 -11.38 -0.29
CA GLU A 56 -1.18 -11.44 -1.73
C GLU A 56 -2.44 -11.14 -2.54
N ARG A 57 -3.58 -11.74 -2.18
CA ARG A 57 -4.89 -11.43 -2.80
C ARG A 57 -5.28 -9.96 -2.65
N SER A 58 -4.83 -9.31 -1.60
CA SER A 58 -5.08 -7.89 -1.34
C SER A 58 -4.02 -6.98 -1.96
N GLY A 59 -3.06 -7.51 -2.72
CA GLY A 59 -2.07 -6.73 -3.47
C GLY A 59 -0.81 -6.37 -2.68
N PHE A 60 -0.53 -7.05 -1.56
CA PHE A 60 0.77 -6.94 -0.90
C PHE A 60 1.79 -7.86 -1.58
N ASN A 61 2.94 -7.30 -1.94
CA ASN A 61 4.03 -8.07 -2.56
C ASN A 61 4.95 -8.77 -1.55
N SER A 62 4.85 -8.46 -0.25
CA SER A 62 5.78 -9.00 0.76
C SER A 62 5.15 -9.10 2.15
N LYS A 63 5.48 -10.18 2.88
CA LYS A 63 5.06 -10.38 4.29
C LYS A 63 5.48 -9.19 5.16
N SER A 64 6.71 -8.72 5.03
CA SER A 64 7.23 -7.66 5.90
C SER A 64 6.44 -6.36 5.75
N SER A 65 6.16 -5.93 4.51
CA SER A 65 5.34 -4.74 4.26
C SER A 65 3.91 -4.93 4.74
N PHE A 66 3.32 -6.09 4.50
CA PHE A 66 1.99 -6.42 5.01
C PHE A 66 1.92 -6.34 6.53
N HIS A 67 2.85 -6.98 7.25
CA HIS A 67 2.86 -6.97 8.71
C HIS A 67 3.00 -5.56 9.28
N SER A 68 3.92 -4.74 8.74
CA SER A 68 4.10 -3.36 9.20
C SER A 68 2.87 -2.50 8.94
N ILE A 69 2.32 -2.54 7.72
CA ILE A 69 1.17 -1.73 7.32
C ILE A 69 -0.10 -2.17 8.05
N PHE A 70 -0.32 -3.49 8.18
CA PHE A 70 -1.47 -4.03 8.89
C PHE A 70 -1.41 -3.66 10.38
N LYS A 71 -0.25 -3.78 11.02
CA LYS A 71 -0.07 -3.37 12.42
C LYS A 71 -0.23 -1.86 12.59
N GLU A 72 0.29 -1.05 11.67
CA GLU A 72 0.15 0.41 11.69
C GLU A 72 -1.32 0.85 11.59
N LEU A 73 -2.10 0.22 10.70
CA LEU A 73 -3.49 0.58 10.45
C LEU A 73 -4.48 -0.06 11.45
N THR A 74 -4.18 -1.23 11.98
CA THR A 74 -5.10 -2.02 12.82
C THR A 74 -4.70 -2.00 14.30
N GLY A 75 -3.47 -1.60 14.62
CA GLY A 75 -2.89 -1.64 15.96
C GLY A 75 -2.46 -3.04 16.43
N MET A 76 -2.88 -4.09 15.72
CA MET A 76 -2.65 -5.49 16.08
C MET A 76 -2.09 -6.27 14.89
N THR A 77 -1.38 -7.37 15.15
CA THR A 77 -0.87 -8.20 14.06
C THR A 77 -2.00 -8.96 13.37
N PRO A 78 -1.87 -9.26 12.08
CA PRO A 78 -2.91 -10.01 11.34
C PRO A 78 -3.17 -11.40 11.95
N ASN A 79 -2.19 -11.98 12.63
CA ASN A 79 -2.33 -13.25 13.35
C ASN A 79 -3.14 -13.11 14.64
N GLU A 80 -2.99 -12.00 15.35
CA GLU A 80 -3.85 -11.67 16.49
C GLU A 80 -5.28 -11.41 16.03
N TYR A 81 -5.45 -10.66 14.94
CA TYR A 81 -6.78 -10.39 14.37
C TYR A 81 -7.51 -11.68 13.94
N LYS A 82 -6.78 -12.62 13.32
CA LYS A 82 -7.31 -13.94 12.97
C LYS A 82 -7.66 -14.79 14.21
N ARG A 83 -6.91 -14.69 15.31
CA ARG A 83 -7.21 -15.44 16.55
C ARG A 83 -8.41 -14.89 17.32
N LEU A 84 -8.81 -13.65 17.05
CA LEU A 84 -9.92 -12.97 17.73
C LEU A 84 -11.29 -13.28 17.11
N ASN A 85 -11.31 -13.79 15.87
CA ASN A 85 -12.50 -14.25 15.15
C ASN A 85 -12.50 -15.78 15.08
#